data_AF-M0MC28-F1
#
_entry.id   AF-M0MC28-F1
#
_cell.length_a   1.000
_cell.length_b   1.000
_cell.length_c   1.000
_cell.angle_alpha   90.00
_cell.angle_beta   90.00
_cell.angle_gamma   90.00
#
_symmetry.space_group_name_H-M   'P 1'
#
loop_
_entity.id
_entity.type
_entity.pdbx_description
1 polymer ?
#
loop_
_entity_poly.entity_id
_entity_poly.type
_entity_poly.pdbx_seq_one_letter_code
_entity_poly.pdbx_strand_id
1 'polypeptide(L)'
;MTGERDVDPAPLAVGALVGLAGLLFLLEPVVDPIPVLGTPTPPFVLSGAVLTIGFGLGAAVYLRRGRRLIGLAHAVGAGGFGLLVGATALGSGTVLVAGVAVLAGGCAFLVSQVSR
;
A
#
# COMPACT_ATOMS: atom_id res chain seq x y z
N MET A 1 3.77 37.26 1.57
CA MET A 1 4.11 36.06 0.77
C MET A 1 3.32 34.88 1.31
N THR A 2 2.04 34.76 0.96
CA THR A 2 1.20 33.61 1.29
C THR A 2 0.66 33.08 -0.03
N GLY A 3 1.46 32.24 -0.70
CA GLY A 3 0.99 31.51 -1.85
C GLY A 3 0.12 30.36 -1.34
N GLU A 4 -1.18 30.40 -1.61
CA GLU A 4 -2.03 29.21 -1.58
C GLU A 4 -1.40 28.22 -2.56
N ARG A 5 -0.69 27.22 -2.04
CA ARG A 5 -0.30 26.08 -2.84
C ARG A 5 -1.59 25.33 -3.10
N ASP A 6 -2.03 25.31 -4.34
CA ASP A 6 -3.12 24.44 -4.77
C ASP A 6 -2.65 22.99 -4.55
N VAL A 7 -3.12 22.36 -3.48
CA VAL A 7 -2.69 21.01 -3.09
C VAL A 7 -3.57 20.01 -3.81
N ASP A 8 -2.99 19.20 -4.70
CA ASP A 8 -3.74 18.12 -5.33
C ASP A 8 -4.21 17.12 -4.25
N PRO A 9 -5.52 16.92 -4.09
CA PRO A 9 -6.06 16.09 -3.02
C PRO A 9 -5.67 14.62 -3.18
N ALA A 10 -5.38 14.16 -4.40
CA ALA A 10 -5.07 12.76 -4.63
C ALA A 10 -3.70 12.33 -4.07
N PRO A 11 -2.57 13.00 -4.40
CA PRO A 11 -1.30 12.77 -3.72
C PRO A 11 -1.37 12.97 -2.21
N LEU A 12 -2.15 13.96 -1.74
CA LEU A 12 -2.29 14.21 -0.30
C LEU A 12 -2.99 13.04 0.41
N ALA A 13 -4.10 12.55 -0.13
CA ALA A 13 -4.82 11.41 0.44
C ALA A 13 -3.99 10.13 0.44
N VAL A 14 -3.32 9.82 -0.68
CA VAL A 14 -2.43 8.64 -0.76
C VAL A 14 -1.26 8.78 0.20
N GLY A 15 -0.60 9.95 0.23
CA GLY A 15 0.52 10.22 1.12
C GLY A 15 0.15 10.14 2.60
N ALA A 16 -1.03 10.64 2.98
CA ALA A 16 -1.54 10.53 4.35
C ALA A 16 -1.76 9.07 4.77
N LEU A 17 -2.34 8.25 3.89
CA LEU A 17 -2.53 6.82 4.14
C LEU A 17 -1.19 6.08 4.24
N VAL A 18 -0.23 6.39 3.36
CA VAL A 18 1.13 5.83 3.44
C VAL A 18 1.82 6.24 4.74
N GLY A 19 1.72 7.51 5.14
CA GLY A 19 2.26 8.01 6.40
C GLY A 19 1.64 7.33 7.62
N LEU A 20 0.32 7.14 7.62
CA LEU A 20 -0.39 6.40 8.67
C LEU A 20 0.07 4.93 8.74
N ALA A 21 0.22 4.27 7.59
CA ALA A 21 0.72 2.90 7.57
C ALA A 21 2.16 2.81 8.08
N GLY A 22 3.02 3.77 7.72
CA GLY A 22 4.37 3.88 8.27
C GLY A 22 4.35 4.05 9.78
N LEU A 23 3.47 4.90 10.31
CA LEU A 23 3.31 5.10 11.75
C LEU A 23 2.85 3.81 12.45
N LEU A 24 1.85 3.10 11.91
CA LEU A 24 1.39 1.81 12.45
C LEU A 24 2.52 0.78 12.50
N PHE A 25 3.33 0.70 11.44
CA PHE A 25 4.47 -0.20 11.40
C PHE A 25 5.54 0.14 12.43
N LEU A 26 5.85 1.43 12.60
CA LEU A 26 6.83 1.89 13.59
C LEU A 26 6.36 1.72 15.04
N LEU A 27 5.04 1.70 15.26
CA LEU A 27 4.43 1.51 16.58
C LEU A 27 4.30 0.04 16.99
N GLU A 28 4.44 -0.92 16.06
CA GLU A 28 4.39 -2.37 16.33
C GLU A 28 5.15 -2.81 17.60
N PRO A 29 6.41 -2.41 17.87
CA PRO A 29 7.13 -2.91 19.04
C PRO A 29 6.62 -2.38 20.39
N VAL A 30 5.75 -1.37 20.40
CA VAL A 30 5.30 -0.68 21.63
C VAL A 30 3.78 -0.64 21.78
N VAL A 31 3.03 -1.13 20.79
CA VAL A 31 1.56 -1.16 20.79
C VAL A 31 1.09 -2.60 20.75
N ASP A 32 0.25 -2.97 21.72
CA ASP A 32 -0.37 -4.30 21.75
C ASP A 32 -1.28 -4.53 20.53
N PRO A 33 -1.51 -5.79 20.14
CA PRO A 33 -2.43 -6.13 19.06
C PRO A 33 -3.80 -5.46 19.21
N ILE A 34 -4.26 -4.79 18.16
CA ILE A 34 -5.50 -4.04 18.14
C ILE A 34 -6.63 -4.99 17.69
N PRO A 35 -7.74 -5.10 18.45
CA PRO A 35 -8.84 -5.99 18.06
C PRO A 35 -9.58 -5.45 16.83
N VAL A 36 -9.58 -6.22 15.74
CA VAL A 36 -10.38 -5.96 14.53
C VAL A 36 -11.42 -7.07 14.41
N LEU A 37 -12.70 -6.71 14.49
CA LEU A 37 -13.81 -7.67 14.48
C LEU A 37 -13.63 -8.80 15.52
N GLY A 38 -13.07 -8.47 16.70
CA GLY A 38 -12.79 -9.43 17.77
C GLY A 38 -11.50 -10.24 17.60
N THR A 39 -10.77 -10.07 16.50
CA THR A 39 -9.49 -10.75 16.25
C THR A 39 -8.32 -9.85 16.66
N PRO A 40 -7.45 -10.28 17.60
CA PRO A 40 -6.23 -9.53 17.92
C PRO A 40 -5.35 -9.39 16.68
N THR A 41 -5.22 -8.17 16.17
CA THR A 41 -4.54 -7.89 14.91
C THR A 41 -3.30 -7.05 15.17
N PRO A 42 -2.10 -7.57 14.88
CA PRO A 42 -0.87 -6.81 15.06
C PRO A 42 -0.85 -5.51 14.22
N PRO A 43 -0.34 -4.39 14.75
CA PRO A 43 -0.18 -3.13 14.00
C PRO A 43 0.48 -3.26 12.61
N PHE A 44 1.41 -4.18 12.38
CA PHE A 44 2.05 -4.39 11.08
C PHE A 44 1.06 -4.94 10.04
N VAL A 45 0.09 -5.76 10.45
CA VAL A 45 -0.98 -6.26 9.58
C VAL A 45 -1.90 -5.10 9.18
N LEU A 46 -2.22 -4.23 10.14
CA LEU A 46 -2.99 -3.01 9.89
C LEU A 46 -2.24 -2.05 8.96
N SER A 47 -0.93 -1.90 9.14
CA SER A 47 -0.08 -1.13 8.24
C SER A 47 -0.17 -1.65 6.80
N GLY A 48 -0.03 -2.96 6.59
CA GLY A 48 -0.22 -3.58 5.29
C GLY A 48 -1.62 -3.33 4.69
N ALA A 49 -2.66 -3.39 5.52
CA ALA A 49 -4.03 -3.13 5.08
C ALA A 49 -4.22 -1.66 4.65
N VAL A 50 -3.70 -0.71 5.43
CA VAL A 50 -3.75 0.72 5.11
C VAL A 50 -2.95 1.03 3.85
N LEU A 51 -1.77 0.43 3.65
CA LEU A 51 -1.01 0.54 2.40
C LEU A 51 -1.81 0.02 1.21
N THR A 52 -2.46 -1.14 1.37
CA THR A 52 -3.31 -1.73 0.33
C THR A 52 -4.41 -0.76 -0.11
N ILE A 53 -5.06 -0.10 0.85
CA ILE A 53 -6.11 0.89 0.59
C ILE A 53 -5.52 2.14 -0.08
N GLY A 54 -4.44 2.70 0.46
CA GLY A 54 -3.81 3.90 -0.08
C GLY A 54 -3.27 3.72 -1.50
N PHE A 55 -2.61 2.60 -1.75
CA PHE A 55 -2.18 2.23 -3.10
C PHE A 55 -3.37 1.91 -4.00
N GLY A 56 -4.41 1.23 -3.53
CA GLY A 56 -5.63 1.00 -4.32
C GLY A 56 -6.30 2.29 -4.77
N LEU A 57 -6.40 3.28 -3.86
CA LEU A 57 -6.89 4.62 -4.17
C LEU A 57 -6.02 5.30 -5.22
N GLY A 58 -4.70 5.31 -5.03
CA GLY A 58 -3.77 5.90 -6.00
C GLY A 58 -3.86 5.22 -7.36
N ALA A 59 -3.96 3.90 -7.41
CA ALA A 59 -4.13 3.14 -8.65
C ALA A 59 -5.39 3.60 -9.38
N ALA A 60 -6.53 3.61 -8.68
CA ALA A 60 -7.81 4.02 -9.26
C ALA A 60 -7.77 5.48 -9.77
N VAL A 61 -7.20 6.41 -9.00
CA VAL A 61 -7.13 7.83 -9.39
C VAL A 61 -6.19 8.04 -10.58
N TYR A 62 -4.96 7.53 -10.53
CA TYR A 62 -3.97 7.78 -11.57
C TYR A 62 -4.29 7.08 -12.89
N LEU A 63 -4.88 5.88 -12.84
CA LEU A 63 -5.38 5.21 -14.04
C LEU A 63 -6.51 6.02 -14.69
N ARG A 64 -7.47 6.54 -13.91
CA ARG A 64 -8.55 7.40 -14.42
C ARG A 64 -8.05 8.72 -15.00
N ARG A 65 -6.95 9.26 -14.47
CA ARG A 65 -6.27 10.47 -14.99
C ARG A 65 -5.36 10.18 -16.19
N GLY A 66 -5.38 8.98 -16.76
CA GLY A 66 -4.56 8.60 -17.91
C GLY A 66 -3.06 8.38 -17.60
N ARG A 67 -2.65 8.48 -16.34
CA ARG A 67 -1.26 8.33 -15.90
C ARG A 67 -0.94 6.85 -15.64
N ARG A 68 -0.86 6.08 -16.73
CA ARG A 68 -0.78 4.60 -16.68
C ARG A 68 0.34 4.05 -15.82
N LEU A 69 1.59 4.49 -16.00
CA LEU A 69 2.73 3.94 -15.22
C LEU A 69 2.61 4.23 -13.72
N ILE A 70 2.18 5.44 -13.34
CA ILE A 70 1.96 5.81 -11.93
C ILE A 70 0.82 4.97 -11.34
N GLY A 71 -0.27 4.82 -12.09
CA GLY A 71 -1.39 3.97 -11.70
C GLY A 71 -1.00 2.50 -11.53
N LEU A 72 -0.17 1.97 -12.43
CA LEU A 72 0.36 0.60 -12.34
C LEU A 72 1.28 0.42 -11.15
N ALA A 73 2.13 1.41 -10.84
CA ALA A 73 2.98 1.36 -9.65
C ALA A 73 2.16 1.22 -8.37
N HIS A 74 1.07 1.98 -8.27
CA HIS A 74 0.13 1.86 -7.17
C HIS A 74 -0.64 0.53 -7.22
N ALA A 75 -1.04 0.04 -8.39
CA ALA A 75 -1.74 -1.25 -8.50
C ALA A 75 -0.86 -2.42 -8.04
N VAL A 76 0.43 -2.40 -8.38
CA VAL A 76 1.43 -3.37 -7.90
C VAL A 76 1.55 -3.31 -6.38
N GLY A 77 1.69 -2.10 -5.82
CA GLY A 77 1.72 -1.91 -4.37
C GLY A 77 0.46 -2.46 -3.69
N ALA A 78 -0.72 -2.10 -4.21
CA ALA A 78 -2.00 -2.55 -3.67
C ALA A 78 -2.14 -4.08 -3.73
N GLY A 79 -1.83 -4.69 -4.87
CA GLY A 79 -1.91 -6.15 -5.03
C GLY A 79 -0.92 -6.88 -4.13
N GLY A 80 0.32 -6.40 -4.06
CA GLY A 80 1.37 -6.99 -3.24
C GLY A 80 1.08 -6.95 -1.75
N PHE A 81 0.77 -5.75 -1.21
CA PHE A 81 0.40 -5.59 0.20
C PHE A 81 -0.94 -6.28 0.52
N GLY A 82 -1.89 -6.29 -0.41
CA GLY A 82 -3.16 -7.00 -0.23
C GLY A 82 -2.96 -8.50 -0.10
N LEU A 83 -2.06 -9.09 -0.90
CA LEU A 83 -1.68 -10.50 -0.78
C LEU A 83 -0.93 -10.77 0.53
N LEU A 84 -0.04 -9.89 0.97
CA LEU A 84 0.64 -10.02 2.26
C LEU A 84 -0.36 -10.07 3.42
N VAL A 85 -1.32 -9.15 3.46
CA VAL A 85 -2.40 -9.12 4.47
C VAL A 85 -3.29 -10.35 4.37
N GLY A 86 -3.68 -10.72 3.16
CA GLY A 86 -4.49 -11.91 2.89
C GLY A 86 -3.79 -13.20 3.31
N ALA A 87 -2.47 -13.29 3.13
CA ALA A 87 -1.68 -14.43 3.56
C ALA A 87 -1.75 -14.62 5.08
N THR A 88 -1.70 -13.52 5.84
CA THR A 88 -1.85 -13.56 7.30
C THR A 88 -3.24 -14.03 7.70
N ALA A 89 -4.29 -13.51 7.04
CA ALA A 89 -5.67 -13.91 7.31
C ALA A 89 -5.95 -15.39 6.96
N LEU A 90 -5.28 -15.92 5.93
CA LEU A 90 -5.42 -17.29 5.46
C LEU A 90 -4.44 -18.27 6.11
N GLY A 91 -3.44 -17.78 6.86
CA GLY A 91 -2.33 -18.60 7.36
C GLY A 91 -1.52 -19.29 6.25
N SER A 92 -1.41 -18.67 5.06
CA SER A 92 -0.89 -19.34 3.85
C SER A 92 0.47 -18.80 3.40
N GLY A 93 1.51 -19.63 3.53
CA GLY A 93 2.85 -19.33 3.01
C GLY A 93 2.90 -19.15 1.49
N THR A 94 2.07 -19.87 0.73
CA THR A 94 2.00 -19.73 -0.72
C THR A 94 1.48 -18.34 -1.12
N VAL A 95 0.44 -17.85 -0.45
CA VAL A 95 -0.10 -16.50 -0.70
C VAL A 95 0.92 -15.44 -0.31
N LEU A 96 1.67 -15.66 0.78
CA LEU A 96 2.76 -14.77 1.19
C LEU A 96 3.83 -14.67 0.09
N VAL A 97 4.32 -15.81 -0.41
CA VAL A 97 5.31 -15.86 -1.50
C VAL A 97 4.77 -15.20 -2.76
N ALA A 98 3.51 -15.42 -3.11
CA ALA A 98 2.88 -14.75 -4.24
C ALA A 98 2.84 -13.22 -4.07
N GLY A 99 2.54 -12.72 -2.87
CA GLY A 99 2.59 -11.29 -2.55
C GLY A 99 3.97 -10.69 -2.73
N VAL A 100 5.01 -11.35 -2.22
CA VAL A 100 6.41 -10.94 -2.40
C VAL A 100 6.80 -10.96 -3.89
N ALA A 101 6.40 -12.00 -4.62
CA ALA A 101 6.68 -12.11 -6.05
C ALA A 101 6.00 -11.00 -6.86
N VAL A 102 4.76 -10.63 -6.52
CA VAL A 102 4.05 -9.50 -7.14
C VAL A 102 4.78 -8.19 -6.89
N LEU A 103 5.26 -7.93 -5.66
CA LEU A 103 6.02 -6.72 -5.36
C LEU A 103 7.35 -6.69 -6.11
N ALA A 104 8.17 -7.73 -5.97
CA ALA A 104 9.50 -7.79 -6.59
C ALA A 104 9.42 -7.77 -8.13
N GLY A 105 8.56 -8.61 -8.70
CA GLY A 105 8.34 -8.68 -10.15
C GLY A 105 7.71 -7.40 -10.70
N GLY A 106 6.74 -6.83 -9.99
CA GLY A 106 6.12 -5.56 -10.36
C GLY A 106 7.10 -4.39 -10.32
N CYS A 107 7.96 -4.30 -9.30
CA CYS A 107 9.05 -3.32 -9.25
C CYS A 107 10.02 -3.50 -10.43
N ALA A 108 10.47 -4.72 -10.71
CA ALA A 108 11.36 -5.00 -11.84
C ALA A 108 10.72 -4.61 -13.19
N PHE A 109 9.44 -4.95 -13.37
CA PHE A 109 8.66 -4.55 -14.53
C PHE A 109 8.60 -3.02 -14.67
N LEU A 110 8.25 -2.30 -13.60
CA LEU A 110 8.14 -0.83 -13.63
C LEU A 110 9.48 -0.16 -13.96
N VAL A 111 10.58 -0.64 -13.37
CA VAL A 111 11.93 -0.18 -13.70
C VAL A 111 12.22 -0.39 -15.19
N SER A 112 11.88 -1.56 -15.74
CA SER A 112 12.07 -1.85 -17.17
C SER A 112 11.28 -0.91 -18.11
N GLN A 113 10.17 -0.34 -17.65
CA GLN A 113 9.36 0.61 -18.43
C GLN A 113 9.95 2.02 -18.40
N VAL A 114 10.63 2.40 -17.30
CA VAL A 114 11.25 3.72 -17.14
C VAL A 114 12.62 3.79 -17.83
N SER A 115 13.30 2.65 -17.96
CA SER A 115 14.63 2.57 -18.61
C SER A 115 14.58 2.43 -20.13
N ARG A 116 13.40 2.52 -20.76
CA ARG A 116 13.21 2.51 -22.22
C ARG A 116 13.01 3.92 -22.75
#